data_AF-A0A7X8BV54-F1
#
_entry.id   AF-A0A7X8BV54-F1
#
_cell.length_a   1.000
_cell.length_b   1.000
_cell.length_c   1.000
_cell.angle_alpha   90.00
_cell.angle_beta   90.00
_cell.angle_gamma   90.00
#
_symmetry.space_group_name_H-M   'P 1'
#
loop_
_entity.id
_entity.type
_entity.pdbx_description
1 polymer ?
#
loop_
_entity_poly.entity_id
_entity_poly.type
_entity_poly.pdbx_seq_one_letter_code
_entity_poly.pdbx_strand_id
1 'polypeptide(L)'
;MKKIIFINDPVAGFIKIDNPLLLEIVNHPYFQRLRRIRQLGLTDLVFPGASHTRFQHTLGAFQLMNDVLGILKMKGVDISAEEETGVLYAVLLHDIGHGPFSHALEMEIVENVSHETISRFFLRHFNHQLGGPLQIAEKIFNNSFGRPFFHSLVSGQLDVDRLDYLRRDSFYTGVPEGMTGSERLIRMMNVAENQLVVEKKGVYTVENYLIARQSMYWQVYLHKAVISAEQILIKILRRAKWLARQQQNLFASPALSFFLYNDISADDFNNPSVLDNFALLEDNDILLAIKVWMNHSDFILSYLSRNLINRNIPAIEVSDKPFSEERIKFYKTLTQEHFHTGEEENDYFVYSDSIQNTLYDFVNEPIRILNPDGTVVHYHSPFLNAEIPVQKYFLCYPKQFKKI
;
A
#
# COMPACT_ATOMS: atom_id res chain seq x y z
N MET A 1 5.47 -32.55 18.54
CA MET A 1 6.24 -32.29 17.30
C MET A 1 6.05 -30.83 16.93
N LYS A 2 7.10 -30.09 16.55
CA LYS A 2 6.93 -28.74 16.00
C LYS A 2 6.12 -28.86 14.70
N LYS A 3 4.96 -28.21 14.64
CA LYS A 3 4.11 -28.22 13.44
C LYS A 3 4.77 -27.31 12.40
N ILE A 4 5.21 -27.89 11.29
CA ILE A 4 5.74 -27.16 10.14
C ILE A 4 4.63 -27.06 9.11
N ILE A 5 4.40 -25.88 8.57
CA ILE A 5 3.44 -25.65 7.50
C ILE A 5 4.17 -25.09 6.28
N PHE A 6 3.76 -25.57 5.11
CA PHE A 6 4.15 -25.04 3.82
C PHE A 6 2.94 -24.41 3.14
N ILE A 7 3.07 -23.16 2.73
CA ILE A 7 2.06 -22.44 1.96
C ILE A 7 2.58 -22.29 0.54
N ASN A 8 1.77 -22.67 -0.44
CA ASN A 8 2.08 -22.47 -1.85
C ASN A 8 1.87 -21.00 -2.23
N ASP A 9 2.87 -20.41 -2.86
CA ASP A 9 2.83 -19.09 -3.44
C ASP A 9 3.39 -19.15 -4.88
N PRO A 10 2.68 -18.65 -5.90
CA PRO A 10 3.14 -18.72 -7.28
C PRO A 10 4.35 -17.83 -7.59
N VAL A 11 4.63 -16.83 -6.75
CA VAL A 11 5.75 -15.89 -6.90
C VAL A 11 6.95 -16.34 -6.07
N ALA A 12 6.72 -16.74 -4.81
CA ALA A 12 7.76 -17.10 -3.85
C ALA A 12 8.04 -18.62 -3.76
N GLY A 13 7.23 -19.47 -4.38
CA GLY A 13 7.33 -20.93 -4.28
C GLY A 13 6.71 -21.47 -2.99
N PHE A 14 7.47 -22.22 -2.20
CA PHE A 14 6.99 -22.77 -0.92
C PHE A 14 7.42 -21.88 0.25
N ILE A 15 6.45 -21.30 0.94
CA ILE A 15 6.69 -20.49 2.13
C ILE A 15 6.61 -21.39 3.35
N LYS A 16 7.72 -21.53 4.06
CA LYS A 16 7.82 -22.41 5.25
C LYS A 16 7.60 -21.60 6.53
N ILE A 17 6.70 -22.08 7.39
CA ILE A 17 6.47 -21.53 8.74
C ILE A 17 6.63 -22.68 9.75
N ASP A 18 7.65 -22.59 10.61
CA ASP A 18 7.97 -23.61 11.62
C ASP A 18 8.03 -23.09 13.06
N ASN A 19 7.73 -21.80 13.26
CA ASN A 19 7.58 -21.17 14.57
C ASN A 19 6.08 -21.18 15.00
N PRO A 20 5.74 -21.74 16.18
CA PRO A 20 4.36 -21.82 16.65
C PRO A 20 3.66 -20.47 16.80
N LEU A 21 4.35 -19.43 17.27
CA LEU A 21 3.78 -18.09 17.47
C LEU A 21 3.57 -17.37 16.13
N LEU A 22 4.51 -17.49 15.18
CA LEU A 22 4.28 -17.00 13.81
C LEU A 22 3.06 -17.67 13.20
N LEU A 23 2.90 -18.98 13.41
CA LEU A 23 1.73 -19.70 12.93
C LEU A 23 0.43 -19.27 13.63
N GLU A 24 0.48 -18.95 14.92
CA GLU A 24 -0.66 -18.38 15.65
C GLU A 24 -1.08 -17.03 15.07
N ILE A 25 -0.13 -16.13 14.81
CA ILE A 25 -0.39 -14.83 14.14
C ILE A 25 -1.00 -15.05 12.77
N VAL A 26 -0.41 -15.92 11.93
CA VAL A 26 -0.93 -16.19 10.59
C VAL A 26 -2.36 -16.72 10.63
N ASN A 27 -2.71 -17.56 11.60
CA ASN A 27 -4.07 -18.09 11.74
C ASN A 27 -5.04 -17.13 12.43
N HIS A 28 -4.55 -16.03 13.01
CA HIS A 28 -5.39 -15.08 13.73
C HIS A 28 -6.39 -14.39 12.78
N PRO A 29 -7.65 -14.15 13.19
CA PRO A 29 -8.65 -13.47 12.37
C PRO A 29 -8.18 -12.13 11.80
N TYR A 30 -7.46 -11.32 12.60
CA TYR A 30 -6.91 -10.05 12.14
C TYR A 30 -5.93 -10.20 10.98
N PHE A 31 -5.18 -11.29 10.92
CA PHE A 31 -4.26 -11.56 9.82
C PHE A 31 -5.00 -12.19 8.64
N GLN A 32 -5.92 -13.13 8.91
CA GLN A 32 -6.73 -13.79 7.87
C GLN A 32 -7.62 -12.85 7.07
N ARG A 33 -7.96 -11.66 7.60
CA ARG A 33 -8.69 -10.63 6.83
C ARG A 33 -7.92 -10.12 5.63
N LEU A 34 -6.58 -10.13 5.68
CA LEU A 34 -5.74 -9.66 4.57
C LEU A 34 -5.96 -10.47 3.28
N ARG A 35 -6.59 -11.66 3.36
CA ARG A 35 -7.02 -12.45 2.19
C ARG A 35 -8.16 -11.81 1.39
N ARG A 36 -8.86 -10.86 2.00
CA ARG A 36 -10.07 -10.20 1.46
C ARG A 36 -9.82 -8.71 1.22
N ILE A 37 -8.56 -8.30 1.28
CA ILE A 37 -8.08 -6.97 0.94
C ILE A 37 -7.07 -7.12 -0.19
N ARG A 38 -7.41 -6.60 -1.37
CA ARG A 38 -6.50 -6.63 -2.52
C ARG A 38 -5.28 -5.74 -2.28
N GLN A 39 -4.13 -6.15 -2.82
CA GLN A 39 -2.89 -5.39 -2.74
C GLN A 39 -3.03 -4.04 -3.46
N LEU A 40 -3.55 -4.08 -4.69
CA LEU A 40 -3.59 -2.93 -5.60
C LEU A 40 -4.98 -2.30 -5.75
N GLY A 41 -5.87 -2.50 -4.78
CA GLY A 41 -7.20 -1.89 -4.75
C GLY A 41 -7.99 -2.11 -6.05
N LEU A 42 -8.31 -1.01 -6.75
CA LEU A 42 -9.10 -0.97 -8.00
C LEU A 42 -8.27 -1.17 -9.29
N THR A 43 -7.00 -1.54 -9.16
CA THR A 43 -6.11 -1.75 -10.32
C THR A 43 -6.60 -2.86 -11.24
N ASP A 44 -7.38 -3.81 -10.72
CA ASP A 44 -8.04 -4.87 -11.49
C ASP A 44 -8.99 -4.35 -12.59
N LEU A 45 -9.51 -3.13 -12.44
CA LEU A 45 -10.27 -2.45 -13.49
C LEU A 45 -9.43 -2.15 -14.74
N VAL A 46 -8.11 -2.07 -14.62
CA VAL A 46 -7.18 -1.84 -15.75
C VAL A 46 -6.41 -3.11 -16.09
N PHE A 47 -5.92 -3.82 -15.06
CA PHE A 47 -5.13 -5.04 -15.17
C PHE A 47 -5.92 -6.20 -14.54
N PRO A 48 -6.77 -6.92 -15.29
CA PRO A 48 -7.68 -7.92 -14.71
C PRO A 48 -7.00 -9.04 -13.89
N GLY A 49 -5.71 -9.27 -14.12
CA GLY A 49 -4.91 -10.23 -13.35
C GLY A 49 -4.52 -9.75 -11.95
N ALA A 50 -4.57 -8.43 -11.66
CA ALA A 50 -4.19 -7.79 -10.39
C ALA A 50 -5.17 -8.09 -9.24
N SER A 51 -5.29 -9.37 -8.91
CA SER A 51 -6.27 -9.94 -7.98
C SER A 51 -5.63 -10.44 -6.68
N HIS A 52 -4.31 -10.30 -6.55
CA HIS A 52 -3.57 -10.70 -5.37
C HIS A 52 -3.86 -9.82 -4.17
N THR A 53 -3.59 -10.38 -3.01
CA THR A 53 -4.06 -9.88 -1.71
C THR A 53 -2.88 -9.51 -0.82
N ARG A 54 -3.13 -8.65 0.17
CA ARG A 54 -2.12 -8.29 1.18
C ARG A 54 -1.63 -9.50 1.97
N PHE A 55 -2.46 -10.53 2.11
CA PHE A 55 -2.06 -11.80 2.72
C PHE A 55 -0.94 -12.50 1.93
N GLN A 56 -1.04 -12.50 0.60
CA GLN A 56 0.00 -13.11 -0.24
C GLN A 56 1.28 -12.28 -0.18
N HIS A 57 1.15 -10.96 -0.22
CA HIS A 57 2.28 -10.04 -0.11
C HIS A 57 3.04 -10.18 1.21
N THR A 58 2.35 -10.10 2.35
CA THR A 58 2.96 -10.23 3.68
C THR A 58 3.68 -11.58 3.88
N LEU A 59 3.10 -12.68 3.38
CA LEU A 59 3.77 -13.98 3.40
C LEU A 59 4.99 -14.04 2.48
N GLY A 60 4.92 -13.44 1.29
CA GLY A 60 6.05 -13.36 0.37
C GLY A 60 7.20 -12.54 0.93
N ALA A 61 6.91 -11.35 1.47
CA ALA A 61 7.88 -10.52 2.19
C ALA A 61 8.50 -11.25 3.38
N PHE A 62 7.71 -12.02 4.13
CA PHE A 62 8.19 -12.91 5.19
C PHE A 62 9.18 -13.98 4.66
N GLN A 63 8.91 -14.61 3.51
CA GLN A 63 9.84 -15.56 2.91
C GLN A 63 11.14 -14.87 2.45
N LEU A 64 11.05 -13.70 1.82
CA LEU A 64 12.23 -12.93 1.42
C LEU A 64 13.07 -12.52 2.65
N MET A 65 12.43 -12.17 3.76
CA MET A 65 13.15 -11.90 5.02
C MET A 65 13.94 -13.12 5.50
N ASN A 66 13.34 -14.33 5.47
CA ASN A 66 14.06 -15.56 5.82
C ASN A 66 15.30 -15.75 4.91
N ASP A 67 15.14 -15.54 3.61
CA ASP A 67 16.24 -15.67 2.64
C ASP A 67 17.36 -14.65 2.93
N VAL A 68 17.00 -13.39 3.21
CA VAL A 68 17.96 -12.34 3.58
C VAL A 68 18.71 -12.71 4.86
N LEU A 69 18.02 -13.09 5.93
CA LEU A 69 18.64 -13.46 7.20
C LEU A 69 19.57 -14.67 7.04
N GLY A 70 19.19 -15.64 6.21
CA GLY A 70 20.04 -16.77 5.84
C GLY A 70 21.34 -16.32 5.17
N ILE A 71 21.25 -15.45 4.17
CA ILE A 71 22.42 -14.89 3.47
C ILE A 71 23.31 -14.07 4.42
N LEU A 72 22.72 -13.20 5.25
CA LEU A 72 23.48 -12.38 6.20
C LEU A 72 24.25 -13.25 7.21
N LYS A 73 23.60 -14.27 7.78
CA LYS A 73 24.25 -15.24 8.67
C LYS A 73 25.37 -16.02 7.98
N MET A 74 25.15 -16.45 6.73
CA MET A 74 26.21 -17.11 5.94
C MET A 74 27.43 -16.22 5.70
N LYS A 75 27.24 -14.89 5.64
CA LYS A 75 28.31 -13.89 5.50
C LYS A 75 28.96 -13.49 6.84
N GLY A 76 28.55 -14.11 7.94
CA GLY A 76 29.11 -13.87 9.27
C GLY A 76 28.50 -12.68 10.01
N VAL A 77 27.35 -12.17 9.58
CA VAL A 77 26.59 -11.18 10.38
C VAL A 77 26.00 -11.88 11.59
N ASP A 78 26.35 -11.41 12.79
CA ASP A 78 25.85 -11.95 14.05
C ASP A 78 24.37 -11.57 14.24
N ILE A 79 23.49 -12.56 14.23
CA ILE A 79 22.04 -12.41 14.37
C ILE A 79 21.57 -13.48 15.36
N SER A 80 21.14 -13.05 16.54
CA SER A 80 20.57 -13.93 17.56
C SER A 80 19.22 -14.51 17.14
N ALA A 81 18.79 -15.59 17.78
CA ALA A 81 17.51 -16.22 17.49
C ALA A 81 16.32 -15.30 17.82
N GLU A 82 16.47 -14.47 18.86
CA GLU A 82 15.50 -13.48 19.30
C GLU A 82 15.36 -12.34 18.28
N GLU A 83 16.48 -11.87 17.72
CA GLU A 83 16.49 -10.84 16.67
C GLU A 83 15.87 -11.34 15.36
N GLU A 84 16.26 -12.55 14.93
CA GLU A 84 15.67 -13.20 13.76
C GLU A 84 14.16 -13.35 13.93
N THR A 85 13.72 -13.87 15.07
CA THR A 85 12.28 -14.02 15.35
C THR A 85 11.58 -12.66 15.40
N GLY A 86 12.21 -11.64 16.00
CA GLY A 86 11.67 -10.29 16.12
C GLY A 86 11.47 -9.58 14.79
N VAL A 87 12.44 -9.65 13.88
CA VAL A 87 12.29 -9.05 12.53
C VAL A 87 11.28 -9.83 11.69
N LEU A 88 11.18 -11.15 11.86
CA LEU A 88 10.16 -11.96 11.19
C LEU A 88 8.74 -11.61 11.64
N TYR A 89 8.52 -11.26 12.92
CA TYR A 89 7.24 -10.71 13.36
C TYR A 89 6.97 -9.32 12.76
N ALA A 90 8.00 -8.45 12.71
CA ALA A 90 7.86 -7.10 12.20
C ALA A 90 7.46 -7.11 10.71
N VAL A 91 8.13 -7.91 9.87
CA VAL A 91 7.76 -8.04 8.45
C VAL A 91 6.41 -8.72 8.27
N LEU A 92 6.06 -9.73 9.07
CA LEU A 92 4.77 -10.38 8.91
C LEU A 92 3.61 -9.41 9.17
N LEU A 93 3.77 -8.49 10.13
CA LEU A 93 2.74 -7.55 10.56
C LEU A 93 2.85 -6.16 9.91
N HIS A 94 3.83 -5.88 9.04
CA HIS A 94 4.07 -4.51 8.56
C HIS A 94 2.84 -3.90 7.87
N ASP A 95 2.15 -4.74 7.10
CA ASP A 95 1.01 -4.36 6.26
C ASP A 95 -0.36 -4.64 6.92
N ILE A 96 -0.39 -5.09 8.18
CA ILE A 96 -1.65 -5.50 8.82
C ILE A 96 -2.62 -4.34 9.02
N GLY A 97 -2.13 -3.11 9.18
CA GLY A 97 -2.93 -1.91 9.39
C GLY A 97 -3.68 -1.42 8.16
N HIS A 98 -3.46 -2.02 6.99
CA HIS A 98 -4.22 -1.66 5.80
C HIS A 98 -5.67 -2.13 5.88
N GLY A 99 -6.59 -1.18 5.64
CA GLY A 99 -7.99 -1.46 5.34
C GLY A 99 -8.26 -1.58 3.84
N PRO A 100 -9.51 -1.84 3.44
CA PRO A 100 -9.89 -1.95 2.03
C PRO A 100 -9.62 -0.67 1.26
N PHE A 101 -9.07 -0.81 0.05
CA PHE A 101 -8.71 0.33 -0.82
C PHE A 101 -7.92 1.42 -0.08
N SER A 102 -6.98 1.01 0.78
CA SER A 102 -6.46 1.74 1.94
C SER A 102 -6.34 3.26 1.80
N HIS A 103 -5.80 3.77 0.69
CA HIS A 103 -5.67 5.22 0.49
C HIS A 103 -7.03 5.96 0.50
N ALA A 104 -8.06 5.41 -0.14
CA ALA A 104 -9.41 5.97 -0.11
C ALA A 104 -10.05 5.89 1.29
N LEU A 105 -9.76 4.83 2.04
CA LEU A 105 -10.26 4.65 3.41
C LEU A 105 -9.59 5.62 4.39
N GLU A 106 -8.27 5.78 4.32
CA GLU A 106 -7.48 6.69 5.15
C GLU A 106 -7.86 8.16 4.95
N MET A 107 -8.25 8.53 3.73
CA MET A 107 -8.65 9.92 3.44
C MET A 107 -10.06 10.25 3.93
N GLU A 108 -11.01 9.32 3.81
CA GLU A 108 -12.42 9.66 4.00
C GLU A 108 -13.04 9.01 5.23
N ILE A 109 -12.66 7.78 5.57
CA ILE A 109 -13.33 6.97 6.60
C ILE A 109 -12.58 7.03 7.94
N VAL A 110 -11.26 6.86 7.92
CA VAL A 110 -10.41 6.90 9.12
C VAL A 110 -9.48 8.10 9.03
N GLU A 111 -10.02 9.28 9.34
CA GLU A 111 -9.43 10.57 8.99
C GLU A 111 -8.00 10.72 9.52
N ASN A 112 -7.04 10.81 8.58
CA ASN A 112 -5.63 11.09 8.84
C ASN A 112 -4.91 10.06 9.73
N VAL A 113 -5.41 8.83 9.80
CA VAL A 113 -4.70 7.73 10.47
C VAL A 113 -4.07 6.83 9.41
N SER A 114 -2.74 6.88 9.29
CA SER A 114 -2.02 6.03 8.34
C SER A 114 -2.13 4.55 8.70
N HIS A 115 -2.14 3.67 7.70
CA HIS A 115 -2.02 2.22 7.90
C HIS A 115 -0.82 1.85 8.77
N GLU A 116 0.32 2.53 8.66
CA GLU A 116 1.47 2.29 9.54
C GLU A 116 1.12 2.49 11.02
N THR A 117 0.34 3.54 11.32
CA THR A 117 -0.13 3.82 12.68
C THR A 117 -1.08 2.73 13.15
N ILE A 118 -1.97 2.27 12.28
CA ILE A 118 -2.89 1.16 12.56
C ILE A 118 -2.11 -0.17 12.74
N SER A 119 -1.07 -0.42 11.95
CA SER A 119 -0.18 -1.58 12.09
C SER A 119 0.48 -1.60 13.47
N ARG A 120 0.89 -0.44 14.01
CA ARG A 120 1.41 -0.35 15.38
C ARG A 120 0.36 -0.73 16.43
N PHE A 121 -0.90 -0.35 16.25
CA PHE A 121 -1.98 -0.76 17.16
C PHE A 121 -2.20 -2.28 17.13
N PHE A 122 -2.22 -2.91 15.95
CA PHE A 122 -2.28 -4.37 15.83
C PHE A 122 -1.06 -5.06 16.46
N LEU A 123 0.15 -4.55 16.22
CA LEU A 123 1.38 -5.11 16.78
C LEU A 123 1.33 -5.05 18.31
N ARG A 124 0.96 -3.92 18.90
CA ARG A 124 0.78 -3.78 20.36
C ARG A 124 -0.29 -4.71 20.91
N HIS A 125 -1.40 -4.85 20.20
CA HIS A 125 -2.48 -5.77 20.56
C HIS A 125 -1.96 -7.22 20.63
N PHE A 126 -1.31 -7.70 19.57
CA PHE A 126 -0.70 -9.04 19.55
C PHE A 126 0.36 -9.19 20.64
N ASN A 127 1.20 -8.17 20.85
CA ASN A 127 2.23 -8.21 21.88
C ASN A 127 1.63 -8.41 23.27
N HIS A 128 0.54 -7.69 23.59
CA HIS A 128 -0.17 -7.86 24.85
C HIS A 128 -0.85 -9.23 24.96
N GLN A 129 -1.58 -9.66 23.92
CA GLN A 129 -2.32 -10.93 23.90
C GLN A 129 -1.41 -12.16 24.05
N LEU A 130 -0.22 -12.11 23.44
CA LEU A 130 0.75 -13.21 23.44
C LEU A 130 1.75 -13.15 24.62
N GLY A 131 1.62 -12.18 25.54
CA GLY A 131 2.46 -12.08 26.74
C GLY A 131 3.85 -11.48 26.53
N GLY A 132 4.01 -10.55 25.59
CA GLY A 132 5.24 -9.79 25.35
C GLY A 132 6.24 -10.28 24.27
N PRO A 133 6.01 -11.33 23.44
CA PRO A 133 7.06 -11.86 22.55
C PRO A 133 7.39 -10.95 21.35
N LEU A 134 6.60 -9.90 21.09
CA LEU A 134 6.76 -9.01 19.94
C LEU A 134 7.52 -7.71 20.30
N GLN A 135 8.10 -7.61 21.50
CA GLN A 135 8.79 -6.38 21.94
C GLN A 135 9.95 -5.97 21.01
N ILE A 136 10.72 -6.94 20.49
CA ILE A 136 11.78 -6.67 19.52
C ILE A 136 11.19 -6.17 18.20
N ALA A 137 10.10 -6.80 17.74
CA ALA A 137 9.40 -6.42 16.52
C ALA A 137 8.91 -4.96 16.58
N GLU A 138 8.32 -4.56 17.70
CA GLU A 138 7.86 -3.18 17.93
C GLU A 138 9.04 -2.19 17.84
N LYS A 139 10.17 -2.54 18.45
CA LYS A 139 11.37 -1.69 18.41
C LYS A 139 11.96 -1.61 17.00
N ILE A 140 11.96 -2.71 16.24
CA ILE A 140 12.43 -2.72 14.84
C ILE A 140 11.51 -1.88 13.96
N PHE A 141 10.19 -2.07 14.07
CA PHE A 141 9.20 -1.33 13.30
C PHE A 141 9.29 0.18 13.55
N ASN A 142 9.55 0.58 14.80
CA ASN A 142 9.72 1.99 15.20
C ASN A 142 11.16 2.51 15.10
N ASN A 143 12.07 1.79 14.43
CA ASN A 143 13.48 2.17 14.28
C ASN A 143 14.22 2.52 15.60
N SER A 144 13.92 1.79 16.68
CA SER A 144 14.44 2.04 18.04
C SER A 144 15.14 0.83 18.68
N PHE A 145 15.38 -0.24 17.91
CA PHE A 145 16.00 -1.48 18.41
C PHE A 145 17.52 -1.36 18.68
N GLY A 146 18.21 -0.37 18.10
CA GLY A 146 19.66 -0.19 18.24
C GLY A 146 20.50 -0.88 17.15
N ARG A 147 19.85 -1.63 16.24
CA ARG A 147 20.45 -2.23 15.05
C ARG A 147 19.69 -1.80 13.78
N PRO A 148 20.04 -0.64 13.18
CA PRO A 148 19.23 0.00 12.15
C PRO A 148 19.00 -0.85 10.89
N PHE A 149 19.94 -1.72 10.52
CA PHE A 149 19.75 -2.57 9.33
C PHE A 149 18.50 -3.46 9.43
N PHE A 150 18.05 -3.87 10.63
CA PHE A 150 16.79 -4.62 10.75
C PHE A 150 15.59 -3.76 10.37
N HIS A 151 15.58 -2.48 10.78
CA HIS A 151 14.54 -1.55 10.35
C HIS A 151 14.62 -1.35 8.83
N SER A 152 15.82 -1.14 8.26
CA SER A 152 16.01 -0.99 6.82
C SER A 152 15.57 -2.20 5.99
N LEU A 153 15.57 -3.40 6.58
CA LEU A 153 15.06 -4.61 5.93
C LEU A 153 13.53 -4.67 5.92
N VAL A 154 12.85 -4.01 6.86
CA VAL A 154 11.38 -3.92 6.94
C VAL A 154 10.86 -2.69 6.20
N SER A 155 11.54 -1.56 6.32
CA SER A 155 11.20 -0.26 5.71
C SER A 155 12.48 0.47 5.29
N GLY A 156 12.68 0.63 3.99
CA GLY A 156 13.84 1.29 3.39
C GLY A 156 13.93 1.07 1.87
N GLN A 157 14.96 1.62 1.21
CA GLN A 157 15.03 1.52 -0.27
C GLN A 157 15.19 0.09 -0.82
N LEU A 158 15.69 -0.84 -0.01
CA LEU A 158 15.88 -2.25 -0.35
C LEU A 158 15.20 -3.18 0.67
N ASP A 159 14.12 -2.72 1.28
CA ASP A 159 13.31 -3.55 2.19
C ASP A 159 12.68 -4.75 1.46
N VAL A 160 12.29 -5.76 2.23
CA VAL A 160 11.67 -6.96 1.67
C VAL A 160 10.22 -6.73 1.23
N ASP A 161 9.58 -5.68 1.73
CA ASP A 161 8.27 -5.21 1.28
C ASP A 161 8.31 -4.88 -0.22
N ARG A 162 9.16 -3.95 -0.63
CA ARG A 162 9.36 -3.54 -2.03
C ARG A 162 9.84 -4.68 -2.91
N LEU A 163 10.73 -5.53 -2.38
CA LEU A 163 11.24 -6.67 -3.14
C LEU A 163 10.17 -7.73 -3.42
N ASP A 164 9.17 -7.87 -2.55
CA ASP A 164 8.01 -8.71 -2.81
C ASP A 164 7.03 -8.00 -3.75
N TYR A 165 6.52 -6.81 -3.39
CA TYR A 165 5.42 -6.23 -4.15
C TYR A 165 5.83 -5.89 -5.57
N LEU A 166 7.06 -5.40 -5.85
CA LEU A 166 7.44 -5.11 -7.24
C LEU A 166 7.41 -6.36 -8.12
N ARG A 167 7.95 -7.47 -7.60
CA ARG A 167 7.94 -8.77 -8.28
C ARG A 167 6.52 -9.32 -8.43
N ARG A 168 5.73 -9.25 -7.35
CA ARG A 168 4.36 -9.78 -7.28
C ARG A 168 3.39 -8.99 -8.14
N ASP A 169 3.43 -7.67 -8.04
CA ASP A 169 2.61 -6.75 -8.82
C ASP A 169 2.92 -6.91 -10.31
N SER A 170 4.20 -6.99 -10.69
CA SER A 170 4.61 -7.31 -12.06
C SER A 170 4.03 -8.64 -12.54
N PHE A 171 4.13 -9.70 -11.72
CA PHE A 171 3.60 -11.03 -12.04
C PHE A 171 2.08 -11.02 -12.27
N TYR A 172 1.31 -10.41 -11.37
CA TYR A 172 -0.16 -10.42 -11.45
C TYR A 172 -0.73 -9.40 -12.45
N THR A 173 -0.08 -8.27 -12.66
CA THR A 173 -0.49 -7.29 -13.69
C THR A 173 -0.10 -7.74 -15.10
N GLY A 174 0.90 -8.61 -15.23
CA GLY A 174 1.46 -9.02 -16.51
C GLY A 174 2.35 -7.96 -17.15
N VAL A 175 2.89 -7.02 -16.35
CA VAL A 175 3.84 -5.99 -16.78
C VAL A 175 5.26 -6.50 -16.53
N PRO A 176 5.93 -7.11 -17.52
CA PRO A 176 7.20 -7.81 -17.32
C PRO A 176 8.37 -6.87 -16.97
N GLU A 177 8.28 -5.58 -17.33
CA GLU A 177 9.30 -4.57 -17.06
C GLU A 177 9.48 -4.30 -15.56
N GLY A 178 8.50 -4.68 -14.73
CA GLY A 178 8.58 -4.61 -13.28
C GLY A 178 9.29 -5.78 -12.61
N MET A 179 9.65 -6.82 -13.36
CA MET A 179 10.23 -8.03 -12.78
C MET A 179 11.64 -7.73 -12.26
N THR A 180 11.83 -7.83 -10.95
CA THR A 180 13.10 -7.56 -10.29
C THR A 180 13.92 -8.82 -10.11
N GLY A 181 15.26 -8.68 -10.16
CA GLY A 181 16.19 -9.74 -9.77
C GLY A 181 16.33 -9.90 -8.25
N SER A 182 15.21 -9.96 -7.50
CA SER A 182 15.21 -9.92 -6.02
C SER A 182 16.13 -10.98 -5.41
N GLU A 183 16.15 -12.19 -5.96
CA GLU A 183 17.04 -13.28 -5.48
C GLU A 183 18.53 -12.93 -5.60
N ARG A 184 18.92 -12.29 -6.72
CA ARG A 184 20.31 -11.85 -6.90
C ARG A 184 20.62 -10.69 -5.98
N LEU A 185 19.69 -9.75 -5.79
CA LEU A 185 19.90 -8.60 -4.89
C LEU A 185 20.12 -9.07 -3.46
N ILE A 186 19.26 -9.97 -2.96
CA ILE A 186 19.35 -10.57 -1.63
C ILE A 186 20.71 -11.24 -1.42
N ARG A 187 21.20 -12.02 -2.40
CA ARG A 187 22.53 -12.63 -2.34
C ARG A 187 23.67 -11.62 -2.23
N MET A 188 23.48 -10.40 -2.73
CA MET A 188 24.48 -9.32 -2.67
C MET A 188 24.33 -8.43 -1.44
N MET A 189 23.26 -8.56 -0.64
CA MET A 189 23.10 -7.82 0.61
C MET A 189 24.14 -8.24 1.66
N ASN A 190 24.58 -7.28 2.46
CA ASN A 190 25.46 -7.48 3.61
C ASN A 190 25.19 -6.39 4.66
N VAL A 191 25.90 -6.43 5.78
CA VAL A 191 25.88 -5.39 6.82
C VAL A 191 27.29 -4.86 7.03
N ALA A 192 27.43 -3.53 7.00
CA ALA A 192 28.65 -2.82 7.37
C ALA A 192 28.28 -1.66 8.29
N GLU A 193 29.00 -1.49 9.41
CA GLU A 193 28.73 -0.44 10.39
C GLU A 193 27.26 -0.41 10.86
N ASN A 194 26.65 -1.60 11.03
CA ASN A 194 25.26 -1.80 11.44
C ASN A 194 24.20 -1.24 10.46
N GLN A 195 24.61 -0.96 9.22
CA GLN A 195 23.77 -0.51 8.11
C GLN A 195 23.65 -1.59 7.04
N LEU A 196 22.48 -1.66 6.40
CA LEU A 196 22.29 -2.48 5.22
C LEU A 196 23.13 -1.93 4.06
N VAL A 197 23.89 -2.80 3.41
CA VAL A 197 24.73 -2.49 2.25
C VAL A 197 24.57 -3.57 1.17
N VAL A 198 24.95 -3.24 -0.07
CA VAL A 198 25.02 -4.18 -1.18
C VAL A 198 26.47 -4.29 -1.63
N GLU A 199 26.99 -5.50 -1.81
CA GLU A 199 28.34 -5.70 -2.34
C GLU A 199 28.50 -5.09 -3.74
N LYS A 200 29.71 -4.60 -4.05
CA LYS A 200 30.03 -3.93 -5.32
C LYS A 200 29.61 -4.71 -6.57
N LYS A 201 29.64 -6.05 -6.52
CA LYS A 201 29.21 -6.93 -7.62
C LYS A 201 27.70 -6.87 -7.90
N GLY A 202 26.90 -6.37 -6.96
CA GLY A 202 25.46 -6.20 -7.04
C GLY A 202 24.99 -4.88 -7.63
N VAL A 203 25.89 -3.95 -7.98
CA VAL A 203 25.54 -2.61 -8.49
C VAL A 203 24.57 -2.66 -9.67
N TYR A 204 24.80 -3.52 -10.67
CA TYR A 204 23.89 -3.64 -11.81
C TYR A 204 22.52 -4.22 -11.42
N THR A 205 22.45 -4.99 -10.33
CA THR A 205 21.17 -5.50 -9.82
C THR A 205 20.39 -4.41 -9.11
N VAL A 206 21.07 -3.54 -8.36
CA VAL A 206 20.48 -2.32 -7.80
C VAL A 206 19.95 -1.42 -8.91
N GLU A 207 20.73 -1.18 -9.98
CA GLU A 207 20.29 -0.33 -11.08
C GLU A 207 19.03 -0.89 -11.77
N ASN A 208 19.03 -2.19 -12.09
CA ASN A 208 17.86 -2.83 -12.68
C ASN A 208 16.63 -2.75 -11.75
N TYR A 209 16.82 -2.96 -10.44
CA TYR A 209 15.75 -2.79 -9.45
C TYR A 209 15.14 -1.38 -9.49
N LEU A 210 15.96 -0.33 -9.54
CA LEU A 210 15.48 1.05 -9.58
C LEU A 210 14.73 1.37 -10.90
N ILE A 211 15.20 0.87 -12.04
CA ILE A 211 14.54 1.01 -13.34
C ILE A 211 13.20 0.26 -13.38
N ALA A 212 13.17 -0.98 -12.87
CA ALA A 212 11.96 -1.78 -12.77
C ALA A 212 10.91 -1.09 -11.86
N ARG A 213 11.36 -0.55 -10.71
CA ARG A 213 10.53 0.26 -9.83
C ARG A 213 9.93 1.46 -10.56
N GLN A 214 10.75 2.25 -11.26
CA GLN A 214 10.26 3.39 -12.06
C GLN A 214 9.22 2.95 -13.10
N SER A 215 9.46 1.83 -13.78
CA SER A 215 8.55 1.28 -14.78
C SER A 215 7.19 0.91 -14.16
N MET A 216 7.19 0.23 -13.01
CA MET A 216 5.96 -0.13 -12.29
C MET A 216 5.16 1.09 -11.84
N TYR A 217 5.83 2.13 -11.35
CA TYR A 217 5.16 3.37 -10.96
C TYR A 217 4.42 4.01 -12.13
N TRP A 218 5.05 4.12 -13.30
CA TRP A 218 4.40 4.77 -14.45
C TRP A 218 3.34 3.90 -15.11
N GLN A 219 3.60 2.60 -15.24
CA GLN A 219 2.74 1.70 -15.99
C GLN A 219 1.55 1.19 -15.17
N VAL A 220 1.73 1.01 -13.86
CA VAL A 220 0.72 0.41 -12.98
C VAL A 220 0.19 1.42 -11.98
N TYR A 221 1.01 1.86 -11.02
CA TYR A 221 0.52 2.63 -9.86
C TYR A 221 -0.04 4.00 -10.24
N LEU A 222 0.60 4.69 -11.20
CA LEU A 222 0.17 5.99 -11.73
C LEU A 222 -0.55 5.86 -13.08
N HIS A 223 -1.06 4.68 -13.41
CA HIS A 223 -1.85 4.52 -14.63
C HIS A 223 -3.12 5.38 -14.51
N LYS A 224 -3.30 6.32 -15.44
CA LYS A 224 -4.38 7.33 -15.38
C LYS A 224 -5.77 6.77 -15.08
N ALA A 225 -6.11 5.60 -15.64
CA ALA A 225 -7.42 4.99 -15.38
C ALA A 225 -7.56 4.40 -13.97
N VAL A 226 -6.45 3.94 -13.36
CA VAL A 226 -6.41 3.51 -11.94
C VAL A 226 -6.62 4.72 -11.04
N ILE A 227 -5.86 5.80 -11.28
CA ILE A 227 -6.02 7.08 -10.57
C ILE A 227 -7.47 7.56 -10.65
N SER A 228 -8.06 7.59 -11.85
CA SER A 228 -9.45 8.03 -12.03
C SER A 228 -10.43 7.14 -11.25
N ALA A 229 -10.24 5.81 -11.25
CA ALA A 229 -11.10 4.91 -10.49
C ALA A 229 -10.99 5.08 -8.97
N GLU A 230 -9.77 5.25 -8.45
CA GLU A 230 -9.51 5.54 -7.04
C GLU A 230 -10.15 6.86 -6.62
N GLN A 231 -10.03 7.89 -7.45
CA GLN A 231 -10.65 9.18 -7.17
C GLN A 231 -12.18 9.11 -7.15
N ILE A 232 -12.83 8.33 -8.04
CA ILE A 232 -14.27 8.08 -7.90
C ILE A 232 -14.58 7.47 -6.55
N LEU A 233 -13.82 6.45 -6.12
CA LEU A 233 -14.07 5.77 -4.84
C LEU A 233 -13.97 6.75 -3.67
N ILE A 234 -12.94 7.61 -3.66
CA ILE A 234 -12.79 8.69 -2.67
C ILE A 234 -14.03 9.59 -2.67
N LYS A 235 -14.50 10.04 -3.84
CA LYS A 235 -15.70 10.88 -3.94
C LYS A 235 -16.97 10.17 -3.49
N ILE A 236 -17.10 8.86 -3.73
CA ILE A 236 -18.23 8.05 -3.23
C ILE A 236 -18.21 8.02 -1.71
N LEU A 237 -17.08 7.66 -1.10
CA LEU A 237 -16.94 7.56 0.37
C LEU A 237 -17.14 8.92 1.03
N ARG A 238 -16.59 9.99 0.44
CA ARG A 238 -16.82 11.38 0.88
C ARG A 238 -18.31 11.73 0.90
N ARG A 239 -19.03 11.45 -0.20
CA ARG A 239 -20.46 11.73 -0.29
C ARG A 239 -21.25 10.89 0.71
N ALA A 240 -20.91 9.62 0.86
CA ALA A 240 -21.52 8.73 1.84
C ALA A 240 -21.35 9.27 3.27
N LYS A 241 -20.13 9.67 3.65
CA LYS A 241 -19.89 10.26 4.97
C LYS A 241 -20.62 11.59 5.18
N TRP A 242 -20.67 12.44 4.16
CA TRP A 242 -21.46 13.68 4.21
C TRP A 242 -22.96 13.41 4.45
N LEU A 243 -23.54 12.42 3.77
CA LEU A 243 -24.93 12.02 3.96
C LEU A 243 -25.16 11.37 5.35
N ALA A 244 -24.22 10.55 5.81
CA ALA A 244 -24.25 9.93 7.14
C ALA A 244 -24.21 10.97 8.26
N ARG A 245 -23.39 12.02 8.12
CA ARG A 245 -23.36 13.19 9.05
C ARG A 245 -24.70 13.92 9.11
N GLN A 246 -25.48 13.90 8.02
CA GLN A 246 -26.85 14.41 7.99
C GLN A 246 -27.88 13.43 8.53
N GLN A 247 -27.46 12.33 9.15
CA GLN A 247 -28.33 11.28 9.68
C GLN A 247 -29.21 10.63 8.61
N GLN A 248 -28.83 10.70 7.33
CA GLN A 248 -29.48 9.91 6.29
C GLN A 248 -29.13 8.44 6.48
N ASN A 249 -30.09 7.55 6.21
CA ASN A 249 -29.87 6.12 6.33
C ASN A 249 -29.17 5.56 5.08
N LEU A 250 -27.93 5.12 5.23
CA LEU A 250 -27.16 4.47 4.17
C LEU A 250 -27.05 2.99 4.46
N PHE A 251 -27.21 2.17 3.41
CA PHE A 251 -26.84 0.77 3.51
C PHE A 251 -25.33 0.67 3.74
N ALA A 252 -24.94 -0.03 4.80
CA ALA A 252 -23.56 -0.36 5.13
C ALA A 252 -23.55 -1.61 6.00
N SER A 253 -22.46 -2.38 6.00
CA SER A 253 -22.24 -3.38 7.04
C SER A 253 -22.10 -2.69 8.40
N PRO A 254 -22.29 -3.38 9.54
CA PRO A 254 -22.13 -2.78 10.86
C PRO A 254 -20.76 -2.10 11.04
N ALA A 255 -19.69 -2.72 10.54
CA ALA A 255 -18.34 -2.17 10.59
C ALA A 255 -18.21 -0.89 9.76
N LEU A 256 -18.68 -0.89 8.50
CA LEU A 256 -18.65 0.31 7.66
C LEU A 256 -19.54 1.43 8.23
N SER A 257 -20.71 1.07 8.75
CA SER A 257 -21.62 2.01 9.42
C SER A 257 -20.96 2.66 10.63
N PHE A 258 -20.17 1.91 11.41
CA PHE A 258 -19.45 2.47 12.54
C PHE A 258 -18.57 3.65 12.11
N PHE A 259 -17.78 3.52 11.05
CA PHE A 259 -16.90 4.60 10.60
C PHE A 259 -17.58 5.67 9.72
N LEU A 260 -18.71 5.37 9.08
CA LEU A 260 -19.47 6.38 8.32
C LEU A 260 -20.18 7.39 9.24
N TYR A 261 -20.68 6.92 10.40
CA TYR A 261 -21.48 7.74 11.31
C TYR A 261 -20.72 8.26 12.53
N ASN A 262 -19.44 7.88 12.69
CA ASN A 262 -18.58 8.38 13.76
C ASN A 262 -17.30 8.96 13.16
N ASP A 263 -16.86 10.10 13.69
CA ASP A 263 -15.58 10.69 13.32
C ASP A 263 -14.48 10.06 14.19
N ILE A 264 -13.77 9.08 13.62
CA ILE A 264 -12.73 8.30 14.30
C ILE A 264 -11.36 8.91 14.03
N SER A 265 -10.62 9.19 15.10
CA SER A 265 -9.25 9.70 15.10
C SER A 265 -8.23 8.61 15.48
N ALA A 266 -6.93 8.95 15.42
CA ALA A 266 -5.86 8.02 15.82
C ALA A 266 -5.96 7.59 17.29
N ASP A 267 -6.40 8.48 18.18
CA ASP A 267 -6.47 8.20 19.62
C ASP A 267 -7.57 7.19 19.95
N ASP A 268 -8.63 7.13 19.15
CA ASP A 268 -9.74 6.20 19.33
C ASP A 268 -9.31 4.74 19.15
N PHE A 269 -8.25 4.47 18.37
CA PHE A 269 -7.68 3.13 18.19
C PHE A 269 -7.01 2.57 19.45
N ASN A 270 -6.82 3.38 20.49
CA ASN A 270 -6.44 2.85 21.81
C ASN A 270 -7.57 2.01 22.44
N ASN A 271 -8.81 2.19 22.00
CA ASN A 271 -9.93 1.33 22.39
C ASN A 271 -9.92 0.06 21.51
N PRO A 272 -9.77 -1.14 22.09
CA PRO A 272 -9.73 -2.40 21.32
C PRO A 272 -10.95 -2.62 20.42
N SER A 273 -12.14 -2.12 20.82
CA SER A 273 -13.35 -2.26 20.01
C SER A 273 -13.31 -1.50 18.68
N VAL A 274 -12.55 -0.39 18.59
CA VAL A 274 -12.35 0.34 17.33
C VAL A 274 -11.46 -0.48 16.39
N LEU A 275 -10.40 -1.08 16.95
CA LEU A 275 -9.52 -1.98 16.21
C LEU A 275 -10.27 -3.24 15.72
N ASP A 276 -11.18 -3.78 16.54
CA ASP A 276 -12.06 -4.89 16.16
C ASP A 276 -13.00 -4.50 15.01
N ASN A 277 -13.65 -3.34 15.08
CA ASN A 277 -14.48 -2.85 13.97
C ASN A 277 -13.67 -2.62 12.70
N PHE A 278 -12.46 -2.04 12.82
CA PHE A 278 -11.57 -1.87 11.68
C PHE A 278 -11.16 -3.22 11.08
N ALA A 279 -10.90 -4.21 11.93
CA ALA A 279 -10.54 -5.56 11.49
C ALA A 279 -11.65 -6.30 10.73
N LEU A 280 -12.89 -5.84 10.83
CA LEU A 280 -14.02 -6.36 10.07
C LEU A 280 -14.19 -5.67 8.71
N LEU A 281 -13.50 -4.56 8.44
CA LEU A 281 -13.56 -3.88 7.15
C LEU A 281 -12.70 -4.60 6.11
N GLU A 282 -13.34 -4.97 5.00
CA GLU A 282 -12.72 -5.66 3.86
C GLU A 282 -13.25 -5.07 2.54
N ASP A 283 -12.66 -5.47 1.40
CA ASP A 283 -13.06 -4.89 0.10
C ASP A 283 -14.55 -5.13 -0.18
N ASN A 284 -15.08 -6.23 0.34
CA ASN A 284 -16.48 -6.63 0.19
C ASN A 284 -17.44 -5.65 0.87
N ASP A 285 -17.11 -5.11 2.04
CA ASP A 285 -17.97 -4.15 2.75
C ASP A 285 -18.20 -2.90 1.91
N ILE A 286 -17.10 -2.39 1.35
CA ILE A 286 -17.11 -1.20 0.49
C ILE A 286 -17.84 -1.50 -0.81
N LEU A 287 -17.48 -2.58 -1.52
CA LEU A 287 -18.09 -2.90 -2.82
C LEU A 287 -19.59 -3.24 -2.69
N LEU A 288 -20.00 -3.94 -1.63
CA LEU A 288 -21.41 -4.23 -1.39
C LEU A 288 -22.20 -2.95 -1.12
N ALA A 289 -21.67 -2.05 -0.30
CA ALA A 289 -22.29 -0.77 -0.02
C ALA A 289 -22.48 0.05 -1.30
N ILE A 290 -21.42 0.18 -2.10
CA ILE A 290 -21.46 0.90 -3.38
C ILE A 290 -22.48 0.28 -4.34
N LYS A 291 -22.58 -1.07 -4.41
CA LYS A 291 -23.60 -1.75 -5.22
C LYS A 291 -25.02 -1.39 -4.82
N VAL A 292 -25.31 -1.24 -3.53
CA VAL A 292 -26.63 -0.78 -3.07
C VAL A 292 -26.82 0.71 -3.36
N TRP A 293 -25.78 1.51 -3.14
CA TRP A 293 -25.80 2.96 -3.36
C TRP A 293 -26.04 3.37 -4.82
N MET A 294 -25.81 2.48 -5.79
CA MET A 294 -26.22 2.68 -7.20
C MET A 294 -27.69 3.07 -7.38
N ASN A 295 -28.55 2.72 -6.42
CA ASN A 295 -29.99 3.03 -6.44
C ASN A 295 -30.41 4.00 -5.33
N HIS A 296 -29.45 4.63 -4.65
CA HIS A 296 -29.74 5.63 -3.62
C HIS A 296 -30.45 6.85 -4.22
N SER A 297 -31.31 7.51 -3.43
CA SER A 297 -32.04 8.70 -3.86
C SER A 297 -31.13 9.92 -4.11
N ASP A 298 -29.97 9.96 -3.44
CA ASP A 298 -28.94 10.97 -3.70
C ASP A 298 -28.33 10.76 -5.10
N PHE A 299 -28.46 11.78 -5.96
CA PHE A 299 -28.00 11.72 -7.34
C PHE A 299 -26.48 11.51 -7.43
N ILE A 300 -25.70 12.27 -6.65
CA ILE A 300 -24.23 12.22 -6.69
C ILE A 300 -23.75 10.83 -6.29
N LEU A 301 -24.19 10.33 -5.12
CA LEU A 301 -23.80 9.03 -4.61
C LEU A 301 -24.17 7.92 -5.59
N SER A 302 -25.41 7.94 -6.11
CA SER A 302 -25.88 6.90 -7.02
C SER A 302 -25.21 6.94 -8.38
N TYR A 303 -24.94 8.13 -8.93
CA TYR A 303 -24.23 8.31 -10.20
C TYR A 303 -22.79 7.82 -10.12
N LEU A 304 -22.04 8.25 -9.10
CA LEU A 304 -20.65 7.83 -8.91
C LEU A 304 -20.57 6.31 -8.66
N SER A 305 -21.47 5.77 -7.82
CA SER A 305 -21.54 4.33 -7.55
C SER A 305 -21.81 3.51 -8.81
N ARG A 306 -22.77 3.94 -9.65
CA ARG A 306 -23.04 3.30 -10.95
C ARG A 306 -21.81 3.34 -11.86
N ASN A 307 -21.10 4.46 -11.87
CA ASN A 307 -19.91 4.61 -12.70
C ASN A 307 -18.76 3.71 -12.26
N LEU A 308 -18.53 3.56 -10.96
CA LEU A 308 -17.49 2.65 -10.47
C LEU A 308 -17.84 1.19 -10.78
N ILE A 309 -19.04 0.74 -10.39
CA ILE A 309 -19.45 -0.67 -10.55
C ILE A 309 -19.54 -1.09 -12.03
N ASN A 310 -20.07 -0.21 -12.89
CA ASN A 310 -20.19 -0.51 -14.33
C ASN A 310 -18.95 -0.10 -15.13
N ARG A 311 -17.85 0.27 -14.47
CA ARG A 311 -16.59 0.69 -15.08
C ARG A 311 -16.76 1.84 -16.10
N ASN A 312 -17.70 2.74 -15.84
CA ASN A 312 -17.84 4.00 -16.56
C ASN A 312 -16.99 5.09 -15.89
N ILE A 313 -15.68 4.89 -15.90
CA ILE A 313 -14.69 5.75 -15.24
C ILE A 313 -14.60 7.13 -15.92
N PRO A 314 -14.58 8.26 -15.16
CA PRO A 314 -14.40 9.61 -15.68
C PRO A 314 -13.19 9.73 -16.61
N ALA A 315 -13.30 10.66 -17.55
CA ALA A 315 -12.15 11.04 -18.35
C ALA A 315 -11.11 11.71 -17.44
N ILE A 316 -9.84 11.43 -17.74
CA ILE A 316 -8.70 11.98 -17.03
C ILE A 316 -7.67 12.48 -18.03
N GLU A 317 -7.23 13.71 -17.83
CA GLU A 317 -6.10 14.33 -18.51
C GLU A 317 -4.93 14.39 -17.52
N VAL A 318 -3.70 14.13 -17.99
CA VAL A 318 -2.48 14.19 -17.16
C VAL A 318 -1.48 15.13 -17.84
N SER A 319 -0.83 15.97 -17.06
CA SER A 319 0.06 17.05 -17.52
C SER A 319 1.26 17.21 -16.59
N ASP A 320 2.37 17.71 -17.11
CA ASP A 320 3.54 18.15 -16.33
C ASP A 320 3.33 19.50 -15.63
N LYS A 321 2.28 20.23 -16.01
CA LYS A 321 1.92 21.54 -15.46
C LYS A 321 0.50 21.53 -14.93
N PRO A 322 0.19 22.34 -13.90
CA PRO A 322 -1.18 22.50 -13.41
C PRO A 322 -2.14 22.89 -14.54
N PHE A 323 -3.38 22.42 -14.46
CA PHE A 323 -4.44 22.84 -15.38
C PHE A 323 -4.93 24.24 -15.00
N SER A 324 -5.27 25.07 -16.00
CA SER A 324 -5.73 26.44 -15.76
C SER A 324 -7.11 26.47 -15.09
N GLU A 325 -7.33 27.47 -14.24
CA GLU A 325 -8.64 27.69 -13.60
C GLU A 325 -9.76 27.84 -14.64
N GLU A 326 -9.48 28.47 -15.78
CA GLU A 326 -10.42 28.60 -16.90
C GLU A 326 -10.88 27.23 -17.43
N ARG A 327 -9.95 26.27 -17.58
CA ARG A 327 -10.26 24.92 -18.07
C ARG A 327 -11.05 24.12 -17.04
N ILE A 328 -10.71 24.25 -15.77
CA ILE A 328 -11.45 23.61 -14.68
C ILE A 328 -12.88 24.18 -14.63
N LYS A 329 -13.01 25.51 -14.68
CA LYS A 329 -14.30 26.21 -14.68
C LYS A 329 -15.15 25.83 -15.89
N PHE A 330 -14.54 25.70 -17.07
CA PHE A 330 -15.24 25.23 -18.27
C PHE A 330 -15.95 23.89 -18.06
N TYR A 331 -15.24 22.87 -17.54
CA TYR A 331 -15.86 21.57 -17.27
C TYR A 331 -16.86 21.62 -16.11
N LYS A 332 -16.64 22.47 -15.10
CA LYS A 332 -17.62 22.69 -14.03
C LYS A 332 -18.93 23.28 -14.58
N THR A 333 -18.85 24.27 -15.46
CA THR A 333 -20.03 24.85 -16.13
C THR A 333 -20.78 23.81 -16.96
N LEU A 334 -20.07 23.02 -17.78
CA LEU A 334 -20.70 21.93 -18.54
C LEU A 334 -21.39 20.90 -17.65
N THR A 335 -20.76 20.56 -16.52
CA THR A 335 -21.31 19.63 -15.52
C THR A 335 -22.57 20.19 -14.89
N GLN A 336 -22.53 21.46 -14.48
CA GLN A 336 -23.67 22.17 -13.89
C GLN A 336 -24.86 22.25 -14.84
N GLU A 337 -24.62 22.60 -16.11
CA GLU A 337 -25.69 22.68 -17.12
C GLU A 337 -26.31 21.31 -17.41
N HIS A 338 -25.49 20.26 -17.46
CA HIS A 338 -25.94 18.92 -17.83
C HIS A 338 -26.60 18.15 -16.68
N PHE A 339 -26.09 18.26 -15.45
CA PHE A 339 -26.61 17.55 -14.28
C PHE A 339 -27.51 18.41 -13.38
N HIS A 340 -27.63 19.71 -13.65
CA HIS A 340 -28.38 20.65 -12.83
C HIS A 340 -27.92 20.70 -11.37
N THR A 341 -26.61 20.55 -11.15
CA THR A 341 -25.96 20.51 -9.84
C THR A 341 -25.59 21.90 -9.31
N GLY A 342 -25.47 22.04 -7.99
CA GLY A 342 -24.91 23.23 -7.35
C GLY A 342 -23.40 23.39 -7.56
N GLU A 343 -22.84 24.55 -7.22
CA GLU A 343 -21.41 24.84 -7.38
C GLU A 343 -20.53 23.90 -6.55
N GLU A 344 -20.89 23.64 -5.29
CA GLU A 344 -20.17 22.71 -4.39
C GLU A 344 -20.31 21.24 -4.82
N GLU A 345 -21.41 20.88 -5.46
CA GLU A 345 -21.67 19.53 -5.94
C GLU A 345 -20.78 19.17 -7.14
N ASN A 346 -20.35 20.18 -7.92
CA ASN A 346 -19.50 19.98 -9.08
C ASN A 346 -18.12 19.40 -8.72
N ASP A 347 -17.63 19.61 -7.50
CA ASP A 347 -16.34 19.09 -7.02
C ASP A 347 -16.31 17.55 -6.86
N TYR A 348 -17.49 16.91 -6.90
CA TYR A 348 -17.60 15.45 -6.98
C TYR A 348 -17.40 14.92 -8.40
N PHE A 349 -17.55 15.76 -9.43
CA PHE A 349 -17.50 15.35 -10.84
C PHE A 349 -16.28 15.89 -11.57
N VAL A 350 -15.88 17.13 -11.25
CA VAL A 350 -14.75 17.84 -11.88
C VAL A 350 -13.79 18.29 -10.80
N TYR A 351 -12.59 17.73 -10.83
CA TYR A 351 -11.53 18.05 -9.87
C TYR A 351 -10.16 17.94 -10.53
N SER A 352 -9.26 18.81 -10.11
CA SER A 352 -7.85 18.80 -10.50
C SER A 352 -7.01 18.63 -9.25
N ASP A 353 -6.00 17.80 -9.33
CA ASP A 353 -5.02 17.61 -8.25
C ASP A 353 -3.65 17.25 -8.84
N SER A 354 -2.67 17.02 -7.98
CA SER A 354 -1.36 16.55 -8.35
C SER A 354 -0.98 15.27 -7.63
N ILE A 355 -0.20 14.43 -8.30
CA ILE A 355 0.42 13.26 -7.70
C ILE A 355 1.91 13.49 -7.76
N GLN A 356 2.55 13.34 -6.61
CA GLN A 356 3.99 13.43 -6.46
C GLN A 356 4.51 12.06 -6.06
N ASN A 357 5.61 11.65 -6.69
CA ASN A 357 6.27 10.42 -6.32
C ASN A 357 7.79 10.58 -6.31
N THR A 358 8.41 10.12 -5.23
CA THR A 358 9.87 10.04 -5.09
C THR A 358 10.30 8.60 -5.34
N LEU A 359 10.82 8.34 -6.53
CA LEU A 359 11.22 6.99 -6.97
C LEU A 359 12.47 6.47 -6.27
N TYR A 360 13.39 7.37 -5.91
CA TYR A 360 14.60 7.05 -5.17
C TYR A 360 14.99 8.28 -4.34
N ASP A 361 14.96 8.14 -3.01
CA ASP A 361 15.39 9.19 -2.08
C ASP A 361 16.86 8.98 -1.72
N PHE A 362 17.75 9.52 -2.55
CA PHE A 362 19.19 9.45 -2.32
C PHE A 362 19.63 10.24 -1.08
N VAL A 363 18.91 11.30 -0.71
CA VAL A 363 19.34 12.25 0.32
C VAL A 363 19.10 11.68 1.70
N ASN A 364 17.88 11.18 1.95
CA ASN A 364 17.49 10.69 3.26
C ASN A 364 17.73 9.19 3.43
N GLU A 365 17.67 8.41 2.33
CA GLU A 365 17.78 6.95 2.37
C GLU A 365 18.70 6.38 1.27
N PRO A 366 19.99 6.73 1.24
CA PRO A 366 20.89 6.28 0.19
C PRO A 366 21.06 4.75 0.19
N ILE A 367 21.06 4.15 -1.00
CA ILE A 367 21.52 2.76 -1.16
C ILE A 367 23.04 2.75 -1.00
N ARG A 368 23.55 1.89 -0.12
CA ARG A 368 24.98 1.83 0.21
C ARG A 368 25.66 0.66 -0.48
N ILE A 369 26.84 0.89 -1.06
CA ILE A 369 27.65 -0.11 -1.76
C ILE A 369 28.92 -0.41 -0.96
N LEU A 370 29.15 -1.68 -0.66
CA LEU A 370 30.37 -2.18 -0.01
C LEU A 370 31.40 -2.59 -1.08
N ASN A 371 32.54 -1.89 -1.09
CA ASN A 371 33.67 -2.19 -1.97
C ASN A 371 34.53 -3.34 -1.39
N PRO A 372 35.34 -4.00 -2.24
CA PRO A 372 36.23 -5.10 -1.79
C PRO A 372 37.29 -4.69 -0.77
N ASP A 373 37.64 -3.39 -0.72
CA ASP A 373 38.58 -2.82 0.26
C ASP A 373 37.92 -2.51 1.62
N GLY A 374 36.62 -2.81 1.77
CA GLY A 374 35.84 -2.55 2.97
C GLY A 374 35.19 -1.16 3.02
N THR A 375 35.47 -0.28 2.05
CA THR A 375 34.87 1.06 2.02
C THR A 375 33.39 1.00 1.63
N VAL A 376 32.57 1.84 2.26
CA VAL A 376 31.14 1.99 1.94
C VAL A 376 30.93 3.31 1.23
N VAL A 377 30.26 3.27 0.06
CA VAL A 377 29.95 4.47 -0.74
C VAL A 377 28.45 4.52 -1.07
N HIS A 378 27.91 5.72 -1.21
CA HIS A 378 26.50 5.87 -1.61
C HIS A 378 26.34 5.64 -3.12
N TYR A 379 25.32 4.87 -3.48
CA TYR A 379 25.00 4.56 -4.86
C TYR A 379 24.27 5.72 -5.53
N HIS A 380 24.79 6.15 -6.68
CA HIS A 380 24.16 7.12 -7.54
C HIS A 380 23.80 6.42 -8.85
N SER A 381 22.51 6.42 -9.19
CA SER A 381 22.07 5.90 -10.50
C SER A 381 22.50 6.89 -11.59
N PRO A 382 23.15 6.44 -12.67
CA PRO A 382 23.45 7.29 -13.82
C PRO A 382 22.22 7.54 -14.72
N PHE A 383 21.12 6.82 -14.51
CA PHE A 383 19.92 6.87 -15.35
C PHE A 383 18.72 7.56 -14.67
N LEU A 384 18.72 7.63 -13.34
CA LEU A 384 17.65 8.26 -12.56
C LEU A 384 18.13 9.56 -11.93
N ASN A 385 17.43 10.65 -12.25
CA ASN A 385 17.56 11.90 -11.51
C ASN A 385 16.90 11.74 -10.14
N ALA A 386 17.70 11.41 -9.13
CA ALA A 386 17.25 11.17 -7.76
C ALA A 386 16.81 12.44 -6.99
N GLU A 387 17.00 13.63 -7.57
CA GLU A 387 16.85 14.90 -6.86
C GLU A 387 15.49 15.59 -7.05
N ILE A 388 14.68 15.18 -8.04
CA ILE A 388 13.44 15.87 -8.37
C ILE A 388 12.27 14.89 -8.30
N PRO A 389 11.36 15.04 -7.31
CA PRO A 389 10.11 14.30 -7.29
C PRO A 389 9.38 14.51 -8.62
N VAL A 390 8.92 13.44 -9.25
CA VAL A 390 8.13 13.61 -10.46
C VAL A 390 6.72 13.97 -10.03
N GLN A 391 6.36 15.23 -10.24
CA GLN A 391 5.01 15.73 -10.01
C GLN A 391 4.25 15.74 -11.34
N LYS A 392 3.08 15.10 -11.34
CA LYS A 392 2.12 15.15 -12.44
C LYS A 392 0.83 15.76 -11.94
N TYR A 393 0.22 16.60 -12.75
CA TYR A 393 -1.10 17.16 -12.49
C TYR A 393 -2.12 16.37 -13.29
N PHE A 394 -3.30 16.16 -12.72
CA PHE A 394 -4.40 15.51 -13.42
C PHE A 394 -5.68 16.31 -13.27
N LEU A 395 -6.54 16.22 -14.28
CA LEU A 395 -7.89 16.80 -14.31
C LEU A 395 -8.87 15.68 -14.67
N CYS A 396 -9.79 15.40 -13.75
CA CYS A 396 -10.88 14.44 -13.95
C CYS A 396 -12.18 15.18 -14.26
N TYR A 397 -12.98 14.63 -15.19
CA TYR A 397 -14.30 15.17 -15.55
C TYR A 397 -15.20 14.07 -16.16
N PRO A 398 -16.53 14.27 -16.20
CA PRO A 398 -17.45 13.29 -16.78
C PRO A 398 -17.09 12.91 -18.22
N LYS A 399 -16.99 11.60 -18.47
CA LYS A 399 -16.45 11.04 -19.72
C LYS A 399 -17.17 11.52 -21.00
N GLN A 400 -18.45 11.85 -20.89
CA GLN A 400 -19.27 12.37 -21.97
C GLN A 400 -18.77 13.72 -22.52
N PHE A 401 -18.02 14.50 -21.74
CA PHE A 401 -17.47 15.79 -22.18
C PHE A 401 -16.12 15.68 -22.89
N LYS A 402 -15.50 14.50 -22.94
CA LYS A 402 -14.18 14.30 -23.57
C LYS A 402 -14.13 14.61 -25.07
N LYS A 403 -15.28 14.70 -25.73
CA LYS A 403 -15.41 14.94 -27.18
C LYS A 403 -15.76 16.40 -27.52
N ILE A 404 -15.89 17.25 -26.51
CA ILE A 404 -16.13 18.70 -26.60
C ILE A 404 -14.78 19.38 -26.40
#